data_AF-A0A3E5EHU0-F1
#
_entry.id   AF-A0A3E5EHU0-F1
#
_cell.length_a   1.000
_cell.length_b   1.000
_cell.length_c   1.000
_cell.angle_alpha   90.00
_cell.angle_beta   90.00
_cell.angle_gamma   90.00
#
_symmetry.space_group_name_H-M   'P 1'
#
loop_
_entity.id
_entity.type
_entity.pdbx_description
1 polymer ?
#
loop_
_entity_poly.entity_id
_entity_poly.type
_entity_poly.pdbx_seq_one_letter_code
_entity_poly.pdbx_strand_id
1 'polypeptide(L)'
;MDNFEIDLRMIYKEYGLKIKNPQYENKTWNIKKELMIWLNIFYRKHREKLKKIIKEDDIEKIILDGYERSAFLNNYDESNGVPINTKGNTPLFYIIEYINIPEIFGKENLDDLKQGLNKFSKKHASLLFGEQYVKKDFNFIEIFDDFDFKILIATFRIKETSILKKYIDAIEIHVQGLTASLGIINFKLYLNKKMQNILNQVALCNQKSYKTVGYSKDKKLYQFRQLGCNEISSERYKNKIKTVIEDEIKWRVLEEINKFVPLLLYRTKRSDRAISVYKTNINGNGFHNFWKSIGIEVNACDFLLDYTGCISWENIFSKDIYYIYTPKKNTLTDIYAHDIEQAYIDKLLCCLSITEAVDKLSTQYAKEAGILTKYNRKVREWLKLKETMENQLILFKRFLKEIDFNEQRGCGVKFAEIQNRCIHTKEIEQIQGENIEKSKRTLESIMNIVNANLEAFSFTSNYKLQKTTLITNAFSAVFALIAIFISLSNQPEIKACGKILYTQYQIHRLAFILICCMLVLIWKGKTIRKTISYKVDLLKRRF
;
A
#
# COMPACT_ATOMS: atom_id res chain seq x y z
N MET A 1 -13.74 -5.42 8.50
CA MET A 1 -14.12 -4.86 7.18
C MET A 1 -14.50 -6.00 6.25
N ASP A 2 -15.75 -5.98 5.83
CA ASP A 2 -16.47 -7.08 5.18
C ASP A 2 -15.91 -7.42 3.80
N ASN A 3 -15.38 -8.64 3.68
CA ASN A 3 -14.78 -9.18 2.47
C ASN A 3 -15.85 -9.81 1.55
N PHE A 4 -16.80 -9.03 1.06
CA PHE A 4 -17.56 -9.47 -0.11
C PHE A 4 -16.88 -9.01 -1.40
N GLU A 5 -16.83 -9.89 -2.40
CA GLU A 5 -16.26 -9.61 -3.72
C GLU A 5 -17.38 -9.23 -4.67
N ILE A 6 -17.17 -8.17 -5.45
CA ILE A 6 -18.07 -7.84 -6.56
C ILE A 6 -17.69 -8.72 -7.76
N ASP A 7 -18.71 -9.24 -8.46
CA ASP A 7 -18.50 -9.83 -9.77
C ASP A 7 -18.16 -8.73 -10.79
N LEU A 8 -16.86 -8.60 -11.10
CA LEU A 8 -16.37 -7.64 -12.08
C LEU A 8 -16.95 -7.86 -13.49
N ARG A 9 -17.46 -9.08 -13.78
CA ARG A 9 -18.12 -9.37 -15.06
C ARG A 9 -19.46 -8.65 -15.18
N MET A 10 -20.17 -8.45 -14.06
CA MET A 10 -21.41 -7.67 -14.06
C MET A 10 -21.12 -6.20 -14.39
N ILE A 11 -20.08 -5.61 -13.81
CA ILE A 11 -19.67 -4.23 -14.12
C ILE A 11 -19.40 -4.07 -15.62
N TYR A 12 -18.73 -5.05 -16.24
CA TYR A 12 -18.50 -5.04 -17.68
C TYR A 12 -19.78 -5.19 -18.49
N LYS A 13 -20.70 -6.07 -18.09
CA LYS A 13 -21.98 -6.27 -18.78
C LYS A 13 -22.89 -5.06 -18.70
N GLU A 14 -22.98 -4.42 -17.54
CA GLU A 14 -23.88 -3.29 -17.29
C GLU A 14 -23.32 -1.97 -17.80
N TYR A 15 -22.02 -1.72 -17.60
CA TYR A 15 -21.42 -0.40 -17.87
C TYR A 15 -20.35 -0.43 -18.98
N GLY A 16 -20.02 -1.60 -19.54
CA GLY A 16 -19.00 -1.75 -20.57
C GLY A 16 -17.57 -1.47 -20.09
N LEU A 17 -17.33 -1.48 -18.76
CA LEU A 17 -16.06 -1.14 -18.13
C LEU A 17 -15.28 -2.40 -17.74
N LYS A 18 -14.06 -2.54 -18.26
CA LYS A 18 -13.13 -3.61 -17.88
C LYS A 18 -12.25 -3.15 -16.72
N ILE A 19 -12.48 -3.71 -15.55
CA ILE A 19 -11.67 -3.47 -14.35
C ILE A 19 -10.35 -4.25 -14.47
N LYS A 20 -9.21 -3.57 -14.46
CA LYS A 20 -7.87 -4.20 -14.38
C LYS A 20 -7.00 -3.62 -13.26
N ASN A 21 -7.57 -2.82 -12.37
CA ASN A 21 -6.82 -2.35 -11.22
C ASN A 21 -6.35 -3.56 -10.37
N PRO A 22 -5.03 -3.74 -10.15
CA PRO A 22 -4.44 -4.87 -9.43
C PRO A 22 -5.00 -5.09 -8.03
N GLN A 23 -5.54 -4.04 -7.39
CA GLN A 23 -6.18 -4.16 -6.08
C GLN A 23 -7.42 -5.07 -6.10
N TYR A 24 -8.05 -5.18 -7.27
CA TYR A 24 -9.18 -6.07 -7.55
C TYR A 24 -8.74 -7.33 -8.31
N GLU A 25 -7.61 -7.26 -9.03
CA GLU A 25 -7.15 -8.31 -9.92
C GLU A 25 -6.50 -9.52 -9.22
N ASN A 26 -6.25 -9.49 -7.90
CA ASN A 26 -5.72 -10.67 -7.20
C ASN A 26 -5.95 -10.69 -5.68
N LYS A 27 -7.19 -10.98 -5.25
CA LYS A 27 -7.35 -11.89 -4.10
C LYS A 27 -7.24 -13.28 -4.68
N THR A 28 -6.00 -13.81 -4.77
CA THR A 28 -5.63 -15.16 -5.22
C THR A 28 -6.83 -16.01 -5.55
N TRP A 29 -7.07 -16.24 -6.85
CA TRP A 29 -8.09 -17.15 -7.37
C TRP A 29 -8.12 -18.42 -6.51
N ASN A 30 -9.00 -18.41 -5.52
CA ASN A 30 -8.97 -19.42 -4.48
C ASN A 30 -9.88 -20.51 -5.02
N ILE A 31 -9.32 -21.40 -5.84
CA ILE A 31 -10.03 -22.52 -6.45
C ILE A 31 -10.84 -23.26 -5.38
N LYS A 32 -10.29 -23.41 -4.16
CA LYS A 32 -11.00 -23.97 -3.01
C LYS A 32 -12.25 -23.13 -2.65
N LYS A 33 -12.15 -21.81 -2.59
CA LYS A 33 -13.32 -20.92 -2.36
C LYS A 33 -14.38 -21.08 -3.45
N GLU A 34 -14.02 -20.96 -4.73
CA GLU A 34 -14.99 -21.09 -5.83
C GLU A 34 -15.63 -22.47 -5.86
N LEU A 35 -14.83 -23.52 -5.71
CA LEU A 35 -15.33 -24.90 -5.69
C LEU A 35 -16.24 -25.15 -4.48
N MET A 36 -15.92 -24.62 -3.30
CA MET A 36 -16.79 -24.73 -2.13
C MET A 36 -18.10 -23.95 -2.30
N ILE A 37 -18.04 -22.73 -2.85
CA ILE A 37 -19.25 -21.95 -3.14
C ILE A 37 -20.10 -22.68 -4.17
N TRP A 38 -19.50 -23.18 -5.25
CA TRP A 38 -20.20 -23.93 -6.29
C TRP A 38 -20.83 -25.22 -5.74
N LEU A 39 -20.08 -26.00 -4.95
CA LEU A 39 -20.59 -27.22 -4.30
C LEU A 39 -21.73 -26.90 -3.32
N ASN A 40 -21.63 -25.81 -2.57
CA ASN A 40 -22.69 -25.36 -1.66
C ASN A 40 -23.96 -24.97 -2.44
N ILE A 41 -23.84 -24.16 -3.49
CA ILE A 41 -24.97 -23.76 -4.35
C ILE A 41 -25.58 -24.99 -5.02
N PHE A 42 -24.76 -25.88 -5.56
CA PHE A 42 -25.20 -27.11 -6.21
C PHE A 42 -25.94 -28.03 -5.22
N TYR A 43 -25.37 -28.25 -4.05
CA TYR A 43 -25.99 -29.06 -3.00
C TYR A 43 -27.33 -28.48 -2.57
N ARG A 44 -27.40 -27.16 -2.32
CA ARG A 44 -28.65 -26.48 -1.95
C ARG A 44 -29.73 -26.62 -3.03
N LYS A 45 -29.37 -26.43 -4.30
CA LYS A 45 -30.27 -26.61 -5.45
C LYS A 45 -30.85 -28.04 -5.52
N HIS A 46 -30.09 -29.03 -5.05
CA HIS A 46 -30.46 -30.44 -5.12
C HIS A 46 -30.70 -31.08 -3.74
N ARG A 47 -30.87 -30.27 -2.69
CA ARG A 47 -30.87 -30.70 -1.28
C ARG A 47 -31.92 -31.76 -1.01
N GLU A 48 -33.14 -31.57 -1.50
CA GLU A 48 -34.26 -32.50 -1.34
C GLU A 48 -33.97 -33.92 -1.85
N LYS A 49 -33.17 -34.03 -2.91
CA LYS A 49 -32.75 -35.32 -3.47
C LYS A 49 -31.52 -35.87 -2.73
N LEU A 50 -30.55 -35.01 -2.42
CA LEU A 50 -29.28 -35.39 -1.82
C LEU A 50 -29.38 -35.72 -0.33
N LYS A 51 -30.32 -35.13 0.42
CA LYS A 51 -30.56 -35.42 1.85
C LYS A 51 -30.98 -36.86 2.12
N LYS A 52 -31.50 -37.55 1.10
CA LYS A 52 -31.84 -38.98 1.16
C LYS A 52 -30.60 -39.88 1.13
N ILE A 53 -29.49 -39.37 0.60
CA ILE A 53 -28.23 -40.10 0.39
C ILE A 53 -27.20 -39.67 1.43
N ILE A 54 -27.15 -38.37 1.76
CA ILE A 54 -26.18 -37.77 2.66
C ILE A 54 -26.95 -37.15 3.83
N LYS A 55 -26.82 -37.74 5.02
CA LYS A 55 -27.42 -37.18 6.24
C LYS A 55 -26.82 -35.80 6.56
N GLU A 56 -27.69 -34.87 6.93
CA GLU A 56 -27.35 -33.55 7.45
C GLU A 56 -27.26 -33.65 8.97
N ASP A 57 -26.28 -32.99 9.59
CA ASP A 57 -26.27 -32.81 11.04
C ASP A 57 -27.18 -31.62 11.44
N ASP A 58 -27.50 -31.49 12.74
CA ASP A 58 -28.43 -30.46 13.22
C ASP A 58 -27.93 -29.04 12.93
N ILE A 59 -26.61 -28.81 12.94
CA ILE A 59 -26.00 -27.51 12.66
C ILE A 59 -26.09 -27.18 11.17
N GLU A 60 -25.78 -28.12 10.29
CA GLU A 60 -25.95 -28.02 8.84
C GLU A 60 -27.42 -27.74 8.50
N LYS A 61 -28.34 -28.45 9.13
CA LYS A 61 -29.77 -28.26 8.93
C LYS A 61 -30.21 -26.85 9.33
N ILE A 62 -29.78 -26.34 10.48
CA ILE A 62 -30.05 -24.95 10.92
C ILE A 62 -29.51 -23.93 9.91
N ILE A 63 -28.27 -24.11 9.43
CA ILE A 63 -27.63 -23.20 8.47
C ILE A 63 -28.37 -23.20 7.12
N LEU A 64 -28.73 -24.38 6.63
CA LEU A 64 -29.39 -24.57 5.34
C LEU A 64 -30.86 -24.11 5.40
N ASP A 65 -31.57 -24.39 6.49
CA ASP A 65 -32.94 -23.93 6.71
C ASP A 65 -32.99 -22.41 6.91
N GLY A 66 -32.00 -21.82 7.58
CA GLY A 66 -31.86 -20.36 7.71
C GLY A 66 -31.72 -19.65 6.37
N TYR A 67 -31.07 -20.31 5.38
CA TYR A 67 -31.00 -19.79 4.03
C TYR A 67 -32.36 -19.81 3.33
N GLU A 68 -33.11 -20.90 3.42
CA GLU A 68 -34.42 -21.06 2.78
C GLU A 68 -35.51 -20.20 3.45
N ARG A 69 -35.44 -20.02 4.77
CA ARG A 69 -36.39 -19.21 5.57
C ARG A 69 -36.19 -17.71 5.46
N SER A 70 -35.02 -17.26 5.03
CA SER A 70 -34.79 -15.85 4.71
C SER A 70 -35.54 -15.47 3.43
N ALA A 71 -36.85 -15.31 3.54
CA ALA A 71 -37.72 -14.86 2.46
C ALA A 71 -37.12 -13.60 1.83
N PHE A 72 -37.15 -13.57 0.49
CA PHE A 72 -36.78 -12.41 -0.32
C PHE A 72 -37.63 -11.21 0.08
N LEU A 73 -37.18 -10.46 1.07
CA LEU A 73 -37.46 -9.04 1.07
C LEU A 73 -36.63 -8.50 -0.09
N ASN A 74 -37.26 -8.40 -1.27
CA ASN A 74 -36.77 -7.57 -2.38
C ASN A 74 -36.83 -6.10 -1.91
N ASN A 75 -36.08 -5.80 -0.86
CA ASN A 75 -35.87 -4.45 -0.40
C ASN A 75 -34.91 -3.86 -1.42
N TYR A 76 -35.51 -3.27 -2.45
CA TYR A 76 -34.85 -2.20 -3.16
C TYR A 76 -34.53 -1.14 -2.12
N ASP A 77 -33.38 -0.50 -2.30
CA ASP A 77 -33.18 0.77 -1.62
C ASP A 77 -34.24 1.74 -2.19
N GLU A 78 -35.25 2.12 -1.40
CA GLU A 78 -36.14 3.24 -1.74
C GLU A 78 -35.43 4.57 -1.47
N SER A 79 -34.15 4.66 -1.83
CA SER A 79 -33.30 5.82 -1.62
C SER A 79 -33.37 6.83 -2.76
N ASN A 80 -34.56 7.02 -3.32
CA ASN A 80 -34.79 8.14 -4.23
C ASN A 80 -34.70 9.44 -3.41
N GLY A 81 -33.62 10.21 -3.60
CA GLY A 81 -33.51 11.54 -3.02
C GLY A 81 -34.63 12.47 -3.50
N VAL A 82 -34.89 13.58 -2.81
CA VAL A 82 -35.79 14.65 -3.29
C VAL A 82 -34.96 15.88 -3.65
N PRO A 83 -35.30 16.60 -4.75
CA PRO A 83 -34.54 17.76 -5.16
C PRO A 83 -34.71 18.94 -4.19
N ILE A 84 -33.64 19.69 -3.96
CA ILE A 84 -33.63 20.97 -3.22
C ILE A 84 -34.28 22.03 -4.14
N ASN A 85 -35.47 22.50 -3.76
CA ASN A 85 -36.33 23.50 -4.43
C ASN A 85 -37.24 22.99 -5.57
N THR A 86 -38.49 22.75 -5.24
CA THR A 86 -39.59 22.50 -6.18
C THR A 86 -40.20 23.82 -6.68
N LYS A 87 -39.56 24.42 -7.68
CA LYS A 87 -40.28 25.16 -8.74
C LYS A 87 -39.93 24.51 -10.08
N GLY A 88 -40.54 23.36 -10.35
CA GLY A 88 -40.39 22.56 -11.57
C GLY A 88 -39.96 21.11 -11.33
N ASN A 89 -40.35 20.20 -12.23
CA ASN A 89 -39.91 18.80 -12.28
C ASN A 89 -38.44 18.69 -12.75
N THR A 90 -37.49 19.26 -12.01
CA THR A 90 -36.07 19.05 -12.31
C THR A 90 -35.65 17.65 -11.87
N PRO A 91 -35.06 16.83 -12.77
CA PRO A 91 -34.59 15.49 -12.43
C PRO A 91 -33.46 15.54 -11.40
N LEU A 92 -33.36 14.50 -10.58
CA LEU A 92 -32.26 14.33 -9.63
C LEU A 92 -30.94 14.13 -10.36
N PHE A 93 -29.86 14.71 -9.85
CA PHE A 93 -28.53 14.47 -10.36
C PHE A 93 -27.49 14.43 -9.24
N TYR A 94 -26.47 13.59 -9.43
CA TYR A 94 -25.29 13.45 -8.61
C TYR A 94 -24.08 13.31 -9.54
N ILE A 95 -23.52 14.45 -9.94
CA ILE A 95 -22.53 14.53 -11.02
C ILE A 95 -21.17 14.80 -10.41
N ILE A 96 -20.19 13.98 -10.75
CA ILE A 96 -18.80 14.26 -10.44
C ILE A 96 -18.25 15.31 -11.42
N GLU A 97 -17.79 16.44 -10.89
CA GLU A 97 -17.20 17.48 -11.72
C GLU A 97 -15.74 17.16 -12.03
N TYR A 98 -14.98 16.81 -11.00
CA TYR A 98 -13.59 16.40 -11.13
C TYR A 98 -13.13 15.55 -9.95
N ILE A 99 -12.00 14.87 -10.13
CA ILE A 99 -11.28 14.13 -9.10
C ILE A 99 -9.91 14.79 -8.93
N ASN A 100 -9.57 15.24 -7.72
CA ASN A 100 -8.23 15.75 -7.40
C ASN A 100 -7.40 14.63 -6.76
N ILE A 101 -6.25 14.33 -7.36
CA ILE A 101 -5.34 13.28 -6.88
C ILE A 101 -3.99 13.91 -6.50
N PRO A 102 -3.68 14.02 -5.20
CA PRO A 102 -2.37 14.44 -4.73
C PRO A 102 -1.33 13.32 -4.87
N GLU A 103 -0.15 13.69 -5.35
CA GLU A 103 1.05 12.86 -5.45
C GLU A 103 2.25 13.62 -4.89
N ILE A 104 3.29 12.88 -4.50
CA ILE A 104 4.45 13.46 -3.80
C ILE A 104 5.71 13.25 -4.62
N PHE A 105 6.56 14.27 -4.66
CA PHE A 105 7.88 14.20 -5.27
C PHE A 105 8.95 14.85 -4.39
N GLY A 106 10.18 14.35 -4.48
CA GLY A 106 11.34 15.02 -3.87
C GLY A 106 11.73 16.23 -4.71
N LYS A 107 11.94 17.39 -4.07
CA LYS A 107 12.31 18.63 -4.76
C LYS A 107 13.61 18.49 -5.54
N GLU A 108 14.49 17.56 -5.19
CA GLU A 108 15.70 17.23 -5.96
C GLU A 108 15.42 16.64 -7.35
N ASN A 109 14.24 16.04 -7.56
CA ASN A 109 13.83 15.42 -8.83
C ASN A 109 12.99 16.38 -9.70
N LEU A 110 13.10 17.68 -9.44
CA LEU A 110 12.34 18.73 -10.10
C LEU A 110 12.43 18.63 -11.62
N ASP A 111 13.65 18.55 -12.15
CA ASP A 111 13.88 18.61 -13.58
C ASP A 111 13.37 17.34 -14.29
N ASP A 112 13.48 16.19 -13.63
CA ASP A 112 12.89 14.94 -14.11
C ASP A 112 11.35 15.03 -14.17
N LEU A 113 10.73 15.65 -13.15
CA LEU A 113 9.30 15.94 -13.14
C LEU A 113 8.91 16.85 -14.31
N LYS A 114 9.63 17.97 -14.51
CA LYS A 114 9.41 18.91 -15.63
C LYS A 114 9.48 18.18 -16.98
N GLN A 115 10.53 17.39 -17.18
CA GLN A 115 10.73 16.63 -18.43
C GLN A 115 9.65 15.56 -18.64
N GLY A 116 9.26 14.86 -17.56
CA GLY A 116 8.19 13.87 -17.59
C GLY A 116 6.85 14.47 -17.98
N LEU A 117 6.44 15.57 -17.34
CA LEU A 117 5.21 16.29 -17.65
C LEU A 117 5.19 16.83 -19.09
N ASN A 118 6.32 17.32 -19.58
CA ASN A 118 6.50 17.73 -20.97
C ASN A 118 6.29 16.58 -21.97
N LYS A 119 6.83 15.40 -21.68
CA LYS A 119 6.64 14.21 -22.53
C LYS A 119 5.19 13.75 -22.50
N PHE A 120 4.57 13.77 -21.32
CA PHE A 120 3.16 13.44 -21.13
C PHE A 120 2.25 14.37 -21.92
N SER A 121 2.40 15.70 -21.77
CA SER A 121 1.56 16.69 -22.48
C SER A 121 1.69 16.56 -24.00
N LYS A 122 2.91 16.41 -24.53
CA LYS A 122 3.14 16.19 -25.98
C LYS A 122 2.37 14.99 -26.53
N LYS A 123 2.35 13.89 -25.77
CA LYS A 123 1.65 12.66 -26.17
C LYS A 123 0.12 12.79 -26.05
N HIS A 124 -0.38 13.45 -25.01
CA HIS A 124 -1.79 13.35 -24.62
C HIS A 124 -2.65 14.61 -24.89
N ALA A 125 -2.08 15.81 -25.07
CA ALA A 125 -2.82 17.09 -25.09
C ALA A 125 -3.27 17.55 -26.49
N SER A 126 -4.57 17.74 -26.77
CA SER A 126 -5.08 18.19 -28.09
C SER A 126 -5.00 19.69 -28.31
N LEU A 127 -5.37 20.46 -27.29
CA LEU A 127 -5.34 21.92 -27.25
C LEU A 127 -5.06 22.35 -25.80
N LEU A 128 -4.03 23.16 -25.62
CA LEU A 128 -3.77 23.91 -24.39
C LEU A 128 -4.80 25.06 -24.36
N PHE A 129 -5.64 25.15 -23.34
CA PHE A 129 -6.58 26.27 -23.15
C PHE A 129 -6.06 27.17 -22.03
N GLY A 130 -6.17 28.50 -22.21
CA GLY A 130 -5.87 29.53 -21.21
C GLY A 130 -4.95 30.64 -21.73
N GLU A 131 -5.25 31.90 -21.40
CA GLU A 131 -4.37 33.07 -21.65
C GLU A 131 -3.07 33.05 -20.83
N GLN A 132 -2.95 32.12 -19.88
CA GLN A 132 -1.67 31.78 -19.30
C GLN A 132 -0.93 30.88 -20.28
N TYR A 133 -0.14 31.54 -21.14
CA TYR A 133 1.07 30.99 -21.72
C TYR A 133 1.55 29.76 -20.96
N VAL A 134 1.45 28.58 -21.58
CA VAL A 134 2.51 27.59 -21.44
C VAL A 134 3.74 28.28 -22.00
N LYS A 135 4.42 29.10 -21.17
CA LYS A 135 5.85 29.21 -21.33
C LYS A 135 6.32 27.75 -21.27
N LYS A 136 7.02 27.34 -22.30
CA LYS A 136 7.75 26.07 -22.36
C LYS A 136 8.68 25.86 -21.15
N ASP A 137 8.80 26.87 -20.29
CA ASP A 137 9.56 26.87 -19.06
C ASP A 137 8.66 26.48 -17.89
N PHE A 138 8.74 25.21 -17.51
CA PHE A 138 8.48 24.80 -16.14
C PHE A 138 9.46 25.46 -15.14
N ASN A 139 10.32 26.41 -15.55
CA ASN A 139 11.29 27.10 -14.69
C ASN A 139 10.62 27.94 -13.58
N PHE A 140 9.32 28.23 -13.65
CA PHE A 140 8.59 28.83 -12.52
C PHE A 140 8.54 27.94 -11.27
N ILE A 141 8.78 26.63 -11.45
CA ILE A 141 8.97 25.67 -10.38
C ILE A 141 10.27 25.98 -9.58
N GLU A 142 11.22 26.76 -10.11
CA GLU A 142 12.45 27.09 -9.36
C GLU A 142 12.20 28.03 -8.15
N ILE A 143 11.00 28.61 -8.02
CA ILE A 143 10.62 29.48 -6.90
C ILE A 143 9.95 28.68 -5.75
N PHE A 144 10.33 27.41 -5.55
CA PHE A 144 9.67 26.46 -4.62
C PHE A 144 10.16 26.52 -3.16
N ASP A 145 10.73 27.64 -2.74
CA ASP A 145 11.33 27.70 -1.40
C ASP A 145 10.29 27.86 -0.28
N ASP A 146 9.19 28.62 -0.42
CA ASP A 146 8.35 28.93 0.77
C ASP A 146 6.83 29.14 0.54
N PHE A 147 6.24 28.71 -0.57
CA PHE A 147 4.81 29.01 -0.81
C PHE A 147 3.84 27.97 -0.25
N ASP A 148 2.98 28.42 0.68
CA ASP A 148 1.73 27.76 1.08
C ASP A 148 0.65 27.77 -0.03
N PHE A 149 0.92 28.38 -1.19
CA PHE A 149 -0.05 28.55 -2.28
C PHE A 149 0.14 27.52 -3.41
N LYS A 150 -0.99 26.98 -3.87
CA LYS A 150 -1.08 26.02 -4.98
C LYS A 150 -0.88 26.75 -6.32
N ILE A 151 0.12 26.34 -7.10
CA ILE A 151 0.46 26.95 -8.40
C ILE A 151 -0.08 26.07 -9.52
N LEU A 152 -0.89 26.64 -10.42
CA LEU A 152 -1.30 25.97 -11.66
C LEU A 152 -0.13 25.96 -12.65
N ILE A 153 0.23 24.76 -13.14
CA ILE A 153 1.36 24.58 -14.05
C ILE A 153 0.92 24.21 -15.47
N ALA A 154 -0.14 23.43 -15.60
CA ALA A 154 -0.64 23.05 -16.91
C ALA A 154 -2.14 22.75 -16.89
N THR A 155 -2.82 23.16 -17.96
CA THR A 155 -4.22 22.83 -18.23
C THR A 155 -4.38 22.44 -19.69
N PHE A 156 -4.94 21.26 -19.96
CA PHE A 156 -5.19 20.86 -21.34
C PHE A 156 -6.30 19.82 -21.50
N ARG A 157 -6.88 19.81 -22.70
CA ARG A 157 -7.81 18.77 -23.14
C ARG A 157 -7.06 17.55 -23.65
N ILE A 158 -7.66 16.39 -23.44
CA ILE A 158 -7.12 15.11 -23.90
C ILE A 158 -7.45 14.90 -25.39
N LYS A 159 -6.44 14.50 -26.18
CA LYS A 159 -6.60 14.10 -27.60
C LYS A 159 -7.57 12.95 -27.72
N GLU A 160 -8.40 12.97 -28.76
CA GLU A 160 -9.31 11.87 -29.09
C GLU A 160 -8.57 10.54 -29.34
N THR A 161 -7.35 10.60 -29.88
CA THR A 161 -6.48 9.43 -30.10
C THR A 161 -5.83 8.90 -28.82
N SER A 162 -5.96 9.62 -27.70
CA SER A 162 -5.35 9.23 -26.44
C SER A 162 -6.13 8.13 -25.74
N ILE A 163 -5.40 7.18 -25.13
CA ILE A 163 -5.99 6.12 -24.30
C ILE A 163 -6.78 6.70 -23.12
N LEU A 164 -6.37 7.87 -22.63
CA LEU A 164 -7.00 8.59 -21.51
C LEU A 164 -8.40 9.12 -21.86
N LYS A 165 -8.68 9.39 -23.14
CA LYS A 165 -9.96 9.95 -23.59
C LYS A 165 -11.16 9.07 -23.21
N LYS A 166 -10.92 7.76 -23.04
CA LYS A 166 -11.91 6.79 -22.56
C LYS A 166 -12.46 7.14 -21.17
N TYR A 167 -11.70 7.87 -20.37
CA TYR A 167 -12.02 8.16 -18.98
C TYR A 167 -12.22 9.67 -18.72
N ILE A 168 -11.36 10.51 -19.30
CA ILE A 168 -11.26 11.94 -18.96
C ILE A 168 -11.23 12.82 -20.22
N ASP A 169 -11.79 14.03 -20.11
CA ASP A 169 -11.82 15.03 -21.16
C ASP A 169 -10.71 16.08 -21.02
N ALA A 170 -10.31 16.41 -19.78
CA ALA A 170 -9.26 17.39 -19.49
C ALA A 170 -8.51 17.05 -18.19
N ILE A 171 -7.30 17.61 -18.07
CA ILE A 171 -6.47 17.56 -16.86
C ILE A 171 -5.98 18.97 -16.53
N GLU A 172 -6.01 19.30 -15.24
CA GLU A 172 -5.31 20.42 -14.62
C GLU A 172 -4.21 19.87 -13.69
N ILE A 173 -3.03 20.48 -13.72
CA ILE A 173 -1.87 20.07 -12.94
C ILE A 173 -1.43 21.24 -12.10
N HIS A 174 -1.41 21.03 -10.79
CA HIS A 174 -0.93 22.01 -9.83
C HIS A 174 0.24 21.47 -9.03
N VAL A 175 1.08 22.36 -8.52
CA VAL A 175 2.17 22.00 -7.60
C VAL A 175 2.17 22.92 -6.40
N GLN A 176 2.60 22.39 -5.27
CA GLN A 176 2.64 23.09 -3.99
C GLN A 176 3.82 22.58 -3.15
N GLY A 177 4.38 23.42 -2.27
CA GLY A 177 5.31 22.98 -1.24
C GLY A 177 4.65 22.07 -0.20
N LEU A 178 5.32 20.97 0.18
CA LEU A 178 4.88 20.05 1.23
C LEU A 178 5.73 20.20 2.49
N THR A 179 7.04 20.02 2.33
CA THR A 179 8.07 20.20 3.37
C THR A 179 9.29 20.90 2.77
N ALA A 180 10.36 21.06 3.56
CA ALA A 180 11.63 21.58 3.07
C ALA A 180 12.15 20.77 1.86
N SER A 181 12.09 19.44 1.90
CA SER A 181 12.62 18.57 0.83
C SER A 181 11.58 17.99 -0.13
N LEU A 182 10.28 18.14 0.14
CA LEU A 182 9.20 17.50 -0.63
C LEU A 182 8.20 18.51 -1.19
N GLY A 183 7.62 18.17 -2.34
CA GLY A 183 6.50 18.89 -2.96
C GLY A 183 5.30 17.98 -3.23
N ILE A 184 4.13 18.59 -3.35
CA ILE A 184 2.89 17.95 -3.83
C ILE A 184 2.69 18.29 -5.30
N ILE A 185 2.36 17.30 -6.12
CA ILE A 185 1.77 17.50 -7.44
C ILE A 185 0.33 16.99 -7.43
N ASN A 186 -0.60 17.87 -7.78
CA ASN A 186 -2.03 17.59 -7.80
C ASN A 186 -2.50 17.43 -9.24
N PHE A 187 -3.09 16.27 -9.53
CA PHE A 187 -3.75 16.00 -10.80
C PHE A 187 -5.26 16.14 -10.64
N LYS A 188 -5.80 17.21 -11.21
CA LYS A 188 -7.24 17.47 -11.25
C LYS A 188 -7.82 16.96 -12.56
N LEU A 189 -8.64 15.94 -12.46
CA LEU A 189 -9.13 15.13 -13.57
C LEU A 189 -10.59 15.45 -13.87
N TYR A 190 -10.87 15.97 -15.06
CA TYR A 190 -12.24 16.18 -15.52
C TYR A 190 -12.72 14.96 -16.29
N LEU A 191 -13.68 14.24 -15.71
CA LEU A 191 -14.23 13.03 -16.32
C LEU A 191 -14.96 13.35 -17.62
N ASN A 192 -14.92 12.41 -18.57
CA ASN A 192 -15.73 12.55 -19.77
C ASN A 192 -17.22 12.32 -19.46
N LYS A 193 -18.09 12.81 -20.35
CA LYS A 193 -19.55 12.67 -20.19
C LYS A 193 -20.02 11.23 -20.01
N LYS A 194 -19.33 10.25 -20.64
CA LYS A 194 -19.68 8.83 -20.52
C LYS A 194 -19.46 8.33 -19.09
N MET A 195 -18.30 8.62 -18.50
CA MET A 195 -17.97 8.22 -17.12
C MET A 195 -18.84 8.95 -16.10
N GLN A 196 -19.09 10.26 -16.31
CA GLN A 196 -20.02 11.02 -15.47
C GLN A 196 -21.42 10.40 -15.47
N ASN A 197 -21.93 10.02 -16.64
CA ASN A 197 -23.25 9.38 -16.76
C ASN A 197 -23.30 8.02 -16.06
N ILE A 198 -22.26 7.19 -16.18
CA ILE A 198 -22.19 5.90 -15.49
C ILE A 198 -22.24 6.09 -13.97
N LEU A 199 -21.42 7.00 -13.42
CA LEU A 199 -21.38 7.25 -11.98
C LEU A 199 -22.69 7.86 -11.47
N ASN A 200 -23.28 8.80 -12.22
CA ASN A 200 -24.59 9.37 -11.90
C ASN A 200 -25.69 8.30 -11.93
N GLN A 201 -25.68 7.39 -12.91
CA GLN A 201 -26.60 6.25 -12.96
C GLN A 201 -26.43 5.33 -11.75
N VAL A 202 -25.20 4.92 -11.43
CA VAL A 202 -24.92 4.09 -10.24
C VAL A 202 -25.41 4.77 -8.97
N ALA A 203 -25.24 6.09 -8.84
CA ALA A 203 -25.69 6.87 -7.69
C ALA A 203 -27.22 7.00 -7.60
N LEU A 204 -27.95 7.04 -8.72
CA LEU A 204 -29.40 7.25 -8.72
C LEU A 204 -30.22 5.95 -8.88
N CYS A 205 -29.62 4.86 -9.35
CA CYS A 205 -30.33 3.61 -9.57
C CYS A 205 -30.63 2.87 -8.26
N ASN A 206 -31.84 2.32 -8.16
CA ASN A 206 -32.21 1.39 -7.10
C ASN A 206 -31.51 0.05 -7.32
N GLN A 207 -30.59 -0.28 -6.43
CA GLN A 207 -29.90 -1.57 -6.45
C GLN A 207 -30.67 -2.60 -5.63
N LYS A 208 -30.66 -3.85 -6.08
CA LYS A 208 -31.23 -4.97 -5.31
C LYS A 208 -30.20 -5.46 -4.30
N SER A 209 -30.68 -5.77 -3.10
CA SER A 209 -29.87 -6.52 -2.13
C SER A 209 -29.49 -7.88 -2.71
N TYR A 210 -28.27 -8.35 -2.44
CA TYR A 210 -27.74 -9.60 -3.00
C TYR A 210 -27.19 -10.52 -1.91
N LYS A 211 -27.50 -11.81 -2.00
CA LYS A 211 -26.98 -12.84 -1.09
C LYS A 211 -25.75 -13.49 -1.67
N THR A 212 -24.70 -13.60 -0.86
CA THR A 212 -23.49 -14.36 -1.18
C THR A 212 -23.32 -15.51 -0.20
N VAL A 213 -22.68 -16.59 -0.65
CA VAL A 213 -22.22 -17.64 0.25
C VAL A 213 -20.97 -17.13 0.96
N GLY A 214 -21.03 -17.05 2.29
CA GLY A 214 -19.92 -16.60 3.12
C GLY A 214 -18.80 -17.65 3.13
N TYR A 215 -17.59 -17.26 2.73
CA TYR A 215 -16.43 -18.14 2.76
C TYR A 215 -15.54 -17.87 3.98
N SER A 216 -15.20 -18.91 4.72
CA SER A 216 -14.15 -18.89 5.74
C SER A 216 -12.93 -19.69 5.28
N LYS A 217 -11.74 -19.11 5.42
CA LYS A 217 -10.47 -19.74 5.03
C LYS A 217 -10.19 -21.03 5.79
N ASP A 218 -10.67 -21.12 7.04
CA ASP A 218 -10.39 -22.21 7.96
C ASP A 218 -11.23 -23.46 7.66
N LYS A 219 -12.30 -23.32 6.88
CA LYS A 219 -13.16 -24.44 6.49
C LYS A 219 -12.46 -25.34 5.46
N LYS A 220 -12.51 -26.65 5.64
CA LYS A 220 -12.00 -27.64 4.69
C LYS A 220 -12.97 -27.83 3.52
N LEU A 221 -12.49 -28.31 2.37
CA LEU A 221 -13.28 -28.39 1.14
C LEU A 221 -14.60 -29.15 1.30
N TYR A 222 -14.58 -30.28 2.02
CA TYR A 222 -15.74 -31.12 2.29
C TYR A 222 -16.76 -30.46 3.24
N GLN A 223 -16.39 -29.39 3.95
CA GLN A 223 -17.29 -28.63 4.84
C GLN A 223 -18.08 -27.56 4.07
N PHE A 224 -18.19 -27.68 2.74
CA PHE A 224 -18.91 -26.72 1.91
C PHE A 224 -20.37 -26.54 2.35
N ARG A 225 -21.03 -27.56 2.93
CA ARG A 225 -22.42 -27.47 3.44
C ARG A 225 -22.56 -26.55 4.66
N GLN A 226 -21.49 -26.38 5.43
CA GLN A 226 -21.44 -25.51 6.61
C GLN A 226 -21.14 -24.05 6.26
N LEU A 227 -21.08 -23.70 4.98
CA LEU A 227 -20.95 -22.30 4.57
C LEU A 227 -22.29 -21.59 4.78
N GLY A 228 -22.25 -20.55 5.61
CA GLY A 228 -23.38 -19.65 5.83
C GLY A 228 -23.61 -18.70 4.66
N CYS A 229 -24.62 -17.84 4.80
CA CYS A 229 -24.88 -16.79 3.83
C CYS A 229 -24.69 -15.42 4.44
N ASN A 230 -24.14 -14.53 3.63
CA ASN A 230 -24.03 -13.12 3.92
C ASN A 230 -25.03 -12.39 3.03
N GLU A 231 -25.90 -11.62 3.66
CA GLU A 231 -26.75 -10.67 2.96
C GLU A 231 -25.99 -9.35 2.83
N ILE A 232 -25.88 -8.87 1.60
CA ILE A 232 -25.28 -7.58 1.29
C ILE A 232 -26.44 -6.66 0.96
N SER A 233 -26.62 -5.62 1.78
CA SER A 233 -27.63 -4.61 1.52
C SER A 233 -27.35 -3.90 0.19
N SER A 234 -28.43 -3.49 -0.48
CA SER A 234 -28.42 -2.66 -1.68
C SER A 234 -27.50 -1.43 -1.53
N GLU A 235 -27.58 -0.73 -0.40
CA GLU A 235 -26.71 0.40 -0.04
C GLU A 235 -25.23 0.04 -0.14
N ARG A 236 -24.82 -1.07 0.49
CA ARG A 236 -23.42 -1.50 0.53
C ARG A 236 -22.93 -1.93 -0.84
N TYR A 237 -23.79 -2.60 -1.62
CA TYR A 237 -23.45 -3.04 -2.97
C TYR A 237 -23.26 -1.84 -3.91
N LYS A 238 -24.17 -0.86 -3.85
CA LYS A 238 -24.13 0.38 -4.62
C LYS A 238 -22.86 1.19 -4.33
N ASN A 239 -22.55 1.44 -3.05
CA ASN A 239 -21.31 2.12 -2.66
C ASN A 239 -20.09 1.36 -3.23
N LYS A 240 -20.06 0.03 -3.06
CA LYS A 240 -18.93 -0.77 -3.52
C LYS A 240 -18.73 -0.72 -5.05
N ILE A 241 -19.80 -0.72 -5.86
CA ILE A 241 -19.70 -0.54 -7.32
C ILE A 241 -19.13 0.84 -7.65
N LYS A 242 -19.68 1.90 -7.05
CA LYS A 242 -19.21 3.28 -7.21
C LYS A 242 -17.70 3.37 -6.94
N THR A 243 -17.25 2.89 -5.78
CA THR A 243 -15.83 2.87 -5.40
C THR A 243 -14.97 2.12 -6.40
N VAL A 244 -15.41 0.95 -6.90
CA VAL A 244 -14.63 0.17 -7.88
C VAL A 244 -14.45 0.94 -9.20
N ILE A 245 -15.49 1.63 -9.66
CA ILE A 245 -15.44 2.42 -10.90
C ILE A 245 -14.51 3.63 -10.73
N GLU A 246 -14.66 4.39 -9.63
CA GLU A 246 -13.78 5.53 -9.33
C GLU A 246 -12.31 5.09 -9.21
N ASP A 247 -12.05 4.01 -8.49
CA ASP A 247 -10.72 3.44 -8.33
C ASP A 247 -10.10 2.93 -9.64
N GLU A 248 -10.89 2.38 -10.57
CA GLU A 248 -10.39 2.01 -11.90
C GLU A 248 -10.03 3.25 -12.71
N ILE A 249 -10.83 4.32 -12.65
CA ILE A 249 -10.55 5.58 -13.35
C ILE A 249 -9.24 6.18 -12.83
N LYS A 250 -9.13 6.38 -11.50
CA LYS A 250 -7.92 6.88 -10.84
C LYS A 250 -6.69 6.07 -11.25
N TRP A 251 -6.77 4.75 -11.09
CA TRP A 251 -5.68 3.84 -11.44
C TRP A 251 -5.23 3.95 -12.88
N ARG A 252 -6.17 4.02 -13.83
CA ARG A 252 -5.85 4.09 -15.27
C ARG A 252 -5.13 5.37 -15.67
N VAL A 253 -5.58 6.48 -15.10
CA VAL A 253 -5.00 7.78 -15.38
C VAL A 253 -3.58 7.83 -14.81
N LEU A 254 -3.41 7.41 -13.55
CA LEU A 254 -2.09 7.38 -12.92
C LEU A 254 -1.16 6.34 -13.52
N GLU A 255 -1.68 5.20 -13.99
CA GLU A 255 -0.90 4.20 -14.73
C GLU A 255 -0.27 4.80 -15.99
N GLU A 256 -0.99 5.66 -16.70
CA GLU A 256 -0.47 6.34 -17.88
C GLU A 256 0.49 7.48 -17.50
N ILE A 257 0.18 8.27 -16.48
CA ILE A 257 1.07 9.35 -15.98
C ILE A 257 2.40 8.76 -15.47
N ASN A 258 2.36 7.64 -14.73
CA ASN A 258 3.52 7.00 -14.13
C ASN A 258 4.54 6.46 -15.16
N LYS A 259 4.14 6.34 -16.43
CA LYS A 259 5.08 6.03 -17.54
C LYS A 259 6.03 7.17 -17.86
N PHE A 260 5.68 8.40 -17.44
CA PHE A 260 6.43 9.63 -17.74
C PHE A 260 6.98 10.28 -16.48
N VAL A 261 6.21 10.25 -15.39
CA VAL A 261 6.56 10.88 -14.12
C VAL A 261 6.66 9.80 -13.04
N PRO A 262 7.74 9.74 -12.24
CA PRO A 262 7.80 8.79 -11.14
C PRO A 262 6.83 9.20 -10.02
N LEU A 263 5.67 8.51 -9.93
CA LEU A 263 4.66 8.77 -8.90
C LEU A 263 4.94 7.93 -7.65
N LEU A 264 5.13 8.57 -6.49
CA LEU A 264 5.55 7.90 -5.26
C LEU A 264 4.42 7.09 -4.63
N LEU A 265 3.23 7.71 -4.45
CA LEU A 265 2.12 7.08 -3.74
C LEU A 265 1.53 5.94 -4.58
N TYR A 266 1.31 6.17 -5.87
CA TYR A 266 0.87 5.16 -6.84
C TYR A 266 1.71 3.87 -6.81
N ARG A 267 3.05 4.00 -6.72
CA ARG A 267 3.97 2.84 -6.69
C ARG A 267 3.78 1.93 -5.48
N THR A 268 3.21 2.43 -4.38
CA THR A 268 2.95 1.62 -3.18
C THR A 268 1.74 0.67 -3.33
N LYS A 269 1.08 0.69 -4.51
CA LYS A 269 -0.06 -0.17 -4.86
C LYS A 269 -1.19 -0.07 -3.85
N ARG A 270 -1.46 1.11 -3.33
CA ARG A 270 -2.63 1.38 -2.48
C ARG A 270 -3.13 2.78 -2.76
N SER A 271 -4.40 2.83 -3.19
CA SER A 271 -5.34 3.94 -3.09
C SER A 271 -4.71 5.32 -3.11
N ASP A 272 -4.62 5.91 -4.29
CA ASP A 272 -4.37 7.33 -4.46
C ASP A 272 -5.57 8.04 -3.84
N ARG A 273 -5.46 8.34 -2.55
CA ARG A 273 -6.52 9.01 -1.80
C ARG A 273 -6.82 10.29 -2.55
N ALA A 274 -8.08 10.48 -2.90
CA ALA A 274 -8.48 11.57 -3.76
C ALA A 274 -9.61 12.37 -3.14
N ILE A 275 -9.75 13.60 -3.61
CA ILE A 275 -10.94 14.41 -3.37
C ILE A 275 -11.82 14.29 -4.60
N SER A 276 -12.96 13.62 -4.47
CA SER A 276 -13.97 13.56 -5.52
C SER A 276 -14.98 14.69 -5.28
N VAL A 277 -15.07 15.61 -6.25
CA VAL A 277 -15.96 16.78 -6.15
C VAL A 277 -17.26 16.53 -6.89
N TYR A 278 -18.35 16.65 -6.14
CA TYR A 278 -19.70 16.32 -6.57
C TYR A 278 -20.61 17.53 -6.55
N LYS A 279 -21.31 17.70 -7.66
CA LYS A 279 -22.41 18.64 -7.82
C LYS A 279 -23.73 17.89 -7.80
N THR A 280 -24.67 18.33 -6.97
CA THR A 280 -25.96 17.66 -6.83
C THR A 280 -27.09 18.62 -6.51
N ASN A 281 -28.32 18.24 -6.82
CA ASN A 281 -29.53 18.90 -6.34
C ASN A 281 -30.25 18.10 -5.26
N ILE A 282 -29.65 17.04 -4.71
CA ILE A 282 -30.28 16.15 -3.73
C ILE A 282 -30.19 16.77 -2.33
N ASN A 283 -31.30 16.75 -1.59
CA ASN A 283 -31.35 17.32 -0.24
C ASN A 283 -30.44 16.57 0.75
N GLY A 284 -29.42 17.27 1.25
CA GLY A 284 -28.47 16.79 2.28
C GLY A 284 -29.13 16.33 3.58
N ASN A 285 -30.18 17.03 4.03
CA ASN A 285 -30.78 16.81 5.36
C ASN A 285 -31.97 15.84 5.34
N GLY A 286 -32.57 15.60 4.18
CA GLY A 286 -33.85 14.88 4.06
C GLY A 286 -33.74 13.38 3.74
N PHE A 287 -32.58 12.86 3.35
CA PHE A 287 -32.45 11.53 2.72
C PHE A 287 -31.21 10.75 3.15
N HIS A 288 -31.13 10.44 4.45
CA HIS A 288 -30.01 9.70 5.03
C HIS A 288 -29.69 8.38 4.30
N ASN A 289 -30.71 7.64 3.85
CA ASN A 289 -30.52 6.36 3.15
C ASN A 289 -29.83 6.55 1.79
N PHE A 290 -30.16 7.62 1.04
CA PHE A 290 -29.46 7.95 -0.21
C PHE A 290 -27.98 8.21 0.05
N TRP A 291 -27.66 9.12 0.98
CA TRP A 291 -26.28 9.48 1.28
C TRP A 291 -25.46 8.27 1.74
N LYS A 292 -26.04 7.45 2.63
CA LYS A 292 -25.42 6.21 3.09
C LYS A 292 -25.19 5.21 1.95
N SER A 293 -26.10 5.11 0.99
CA SER A 293 -26.00 4.22 -0.19
C SER A 293 -24.84 4.55 -1.11
N ILE A 294 -24.33 5.79 -1.07
CA ILE A 294 -23.18 6.26 -1.85
C ILE A 294 -21.94 6.52 -0.99
N GLY A 295 -21.95 6.03 0.26
CA GLY A 295 -20.80 6.09 1.18
C GLY A 295 -20.67 7.38 1.97
N ILE A 296 -21.70 8.21 2.05
CA ILE A 296 -21.67 9.50 2.74
C ILE A 296 -22.47 9.41 4.04
N GLU A 297 -21.80 9.67 5.16
CA GLU A 297 -22.42 9.77 6.46
C GLU A 297 -22.65 11.25 6.78
N VAL A 298 -23.92 11.68 6.74
CA VAL A 298 -24.30 13.09 6.88
C VAL A 298 -23.82 13.68 8.23
N ASN A 299 -23.77 12.86 9.28
CA ASN A 299 -23.28 13.24 10.61
C ASN A 299 -21.74 13.40 10.67
N ALA A 300 -21.02 12.84 9.69
CA ALA A 300 -19.56 12.89 9.55
C ALA A 300 -19.10 13.95 8.52
N CYS A 301 -19.96 14.94 8.24
CA CYS A 301 -19.71 15.98 7.25
C CYS A 301 -19.36 17.33 7.91
N ASP A 302 -18.32 17.99 7.39
CA ASP A 302 -17.99 19.38 7.71
C ASP A 302 -18.67 20.32 6.69
N PHE A 303 -19.68 21.07 7.13
CA PHE A 303 -20.51 21.92 6.26
C PHE A 303 -19.96 23.36 6.10
N LEU A 304 -20.20 23.97 4.94
CA LEU A 304 -19.96 25.39 4.71
C LEU A 304 -20.92 26.28 5.53
N LEU A 305 -20.50 27.51 5.86
CA LEU A 305 -21.31 28.48 6.62
C LEU A 305 -22.73 28.68 6.07
N ASP A 306 -22.85 28.66 4.75
CA ASP A 306 -24.11 28.92 4.06
C ASP A 306 -24.87 27.63 3.67
N TYR A 307 -24.40 26.48 4.19
CA TYR A 307 -24.90 25.13 3.98
C TYR A 307 -25.03 24.71 2.51
N THR A 308 -24.29 25.37 1.60
CA THR A 308 -24.32 25.01 0.17
C THR A 308 -23.50 23.78 -0.18
N GLY A 309 -22.57 23.40 0.69
CA GLY A 309 -21.75 22.22 0.49
C GLY A 309 -21.16 21.70 1.78
N CYS A 310 -20.54 20.53 1.68
CA CYS A 310 -19.87 19.88 2.78
C CYS A 310 -18.70 19.00 2.30
N ILE A 311 -17.77 18.77 3.21
CA ILE A 311 -16.74 17.74 3.08
C ILE A 311 -17.21 16.53 3.88
N SER A 312 -17.40 15.41 3.20
CA SER A 312 -17.61 14.10 3.82
C SER A 312 -16.29 13.36 3.88
N TRP A 313 -15.78 13.19 5.09
CA TRP A 313 -14.81 12.15 5.39
C TRP A 313 -15.62 10.86 5.52
N GLU A 314 -15.84 10.13 4.41
CA GLU A 314 -16.39 8.77 4.50
C GLU A 314 -15.59 8.08 5.62
N ASN A 315 -16.25 7.63 6.70
CA ASN A 315 -15.67 7.10 7.97
C ASN A 315 -14.12 7.18 8.06
N ILE A 316 -13.54 8.02 8.94
CA ILE A 316 -12.10 8.29 9.30
C ILE A 316 -10.99 7.45 8.62
N PHE A 317 -11.21 6.16 8.39
CA PHE A 317 -10.37 5.21 7.65
C PHE A 317 -10.68 5.02 6.15
N SER A 318 -11.61 5.77 5.54
CA SER A 318 -11.95 5.60 4.12
C SER A 318 -10.82 6.07 3.21
N LYS A 319 -10.95 5.70 1.93
CA LYS A 319 -9.97 5.98 0.89
C LYS A 319 -10.19 7.33 0.20
N ASP A 320 -11.43 7.81 0.13
CA ASP A 320 -11.82 8.96 -0.69
C ASP A 320 -12.53 10.01 0.17
N ILE A 321 -12.20 11.27 -0.06
CA ILE A 321 -12.89 12.42 0.55
C ILE A 321 -13.87 12.94 -0.49
N TYR A 322 -15.12 13.17 -0.09
CA TYR A 322 -16.12 13.77 -0.97
C TYR A 322 -16.34 15.23 -0.61
N TYR A 323 -16.18 16.11 -1.58
CA TYR A 323 -16.71 17.47 -1.45
C TYR A 323 -17.99 17.57 -2.28
N ILE A 324 -19.10 17.89 -1.62
CA ILE A 324 -20.44 17.85 -2.21
C ILE A 324 -21.03 19.24 -2.11
N TYR A 325 -21.55 19.79 -3.21
CA TYR A 325 -22.19 21.08 -3.17
C TYR A 325 -23.43 21.17 -4.07
N THR A 326 -24.28 22.14 -3.74
CA THR A 326 -25.53 22.45 -4.44
C THR A 326 -25.40 23.77 -5.18
N PRO A 327 -25.71 23.84 -6.49
CA PRO A 327 -25.66 25.08 -7.24
C PRO A 327 -26.75 26.06 -6.75
N LYS A 328 -26.36 27.22 -6.21
CA LYS A 328 -27.29 28.34 -5.98
C LYS A 328 -27.43 29.18 -7.25
N LYS A 329 -28.63 29.71 -7.49
CA LYS A 329 -28.98 30.39 -8.75
C LYS A 329 -28.34 31.77 -8.96
N ASN A 330 -27.65 32.38 -7.99
CA ASN A 330 -27.46 33.84 -8.04
C ASN A 330 -26.36 34.43 -7.13
N THR A 331 -25.17 33.86 -7.06
CA THR A 331 -24.06 34.56 -6.41
C THR A 331 -22.75 34.34 -7.17
N LEU A 332 -22.01 35.43 -7.39
CA LEU A 332 -20.60 35.50 -7.84
C LEU A 332 -19.62 34.65 -6.97
N THR A 333 -20.16 33.84 -6.08
CA THR A 333 -19.53 32.90 -5.15
C THR A 333 -19.32 31.50 -5.75
N ASP A 334 -19.55 31.31 -7.05
CA ASP A 334 -19.21 30.07 -7.77
C ASP A 334 -17.71 29.71 -7.69
N ILE A 335 -16.90 30.58 -7.09
CA ILE A 335 -15.47 30.41 -6.79
C ILE A 335 -15.21 29.37 -5.66
N TYR A 336 -16.21 29.01 -4.82
CA TYR A 336 -15.92 28.22 -3.61
C TYR A 336 -15.53 26.74 -3.79
N ALA A 337 -15.96 26.05 -4.86
CA ALA A 337 -15.58 24.64 -5.05
C ALA A 337 -14.09 24.47 -5.40
N HIS A 338 -13.55 25.40 -6.21
CA HIS A 338 -12.14 25.43 -6.58
C HIS A 338 -11.23 25.87 -5.41
N ASP A 339 -11.74 26.71 -4.50
CA ASP A 339 -10.99 27.26 -3.36
C ASP A 339 -11.00 26.39 -2.10
N ILE A 340 -11.87 25.38 -2.02
CA ILE A 340 -11.86 24.38 -0.92
C ILE A 340 -10.70 23.39 -1.06
N GLU A 341 -10.07 23.33 -2.23
CA GLU A 341 -8.77 22.68 -2.45
C GLU A 341 -7.60 23.47 -1.84
N GLN A 342 -7.78 23.99 -0.63
CA GLN A 342 -6.69 24.62 0.08
C GLN A 342 -5.62 23.58 0.42
N ALA A 343 -4.39 24.07 0.36
CA ALA A 343 -3.11 23.49 0.77
C ALA A 343 -3.16 22.46 1.91
N TYR A 344 -4.12 22.63 2.80
CA TYR A 344 -4.31 21.84 4.00
C TYR A 344 -4.87 20.43 3.77
N ILE A 345 -5.92 20.29 2.96
CA ILE A 345 -6.55 18.97 2.74
C ILE A 345 -5.61 18.08 1.93
N ASP A 346 -4.91 18.64 0.94
CA ASP A 346 -3.91 17.93 0.14
C ASP A 346 -2.76 17.43 1.03
N LYS A 347 -2.27 18.27 1.96
CA LYS A 347 -1.27 17.85 2.97
C LYS A 347 -1.77 16.72 3.86
N LEU A 348 -2.99 16.81 4.39
CA LEU A 348 -3.59 15.78 5.25
C LEU A 348 -3.81 14.46 4.49
N LEU A 349 -4.23 14.53 3.22
CA LEU A 349 -4.34 13.38 2.32
C LEU A 349 -3.00 12.71 2.05
N CYS A 350 -1.95 13.50 1.81
CA CYS A 350 -0.59 13.00 1.68
C CYS A 350 -0.15 12.29 2.97
N CYS A 351 -0.42 12.87 4.14
CA CYS A 351 -0.12 12.24 5.45
C CYS A 351 -0.80 10.88 5.57
N LEU A 352 -2.12 10.84 5.36
CA LEU A 352 -2.94 9.62 5.41
C LEU A 352 -2.42 8.54 4.44
N SER A 353 -2.03 8.94 3.23
CA SER A 353 -1.50 8.03 2.22
C SER A 353 -0.13 7.47 2.61
N ILE A 354 0.75 8.31 3.18
CA ILE A 354 2.08 7.91 3.61
C ILE A 354 2.03 6.98 4.83
N THR A 355 1.25 7.30 5.86
CA THR A 355 1.17 6.45 7.07
C THR A 355 0.65 5.06 6.71
N GLU A 356 -0.36 4.98 5.85
CA GLU A 356 -0.90 3.72 5.33
C GLU A 356 0.11 2.94 4.45
N ALA A 357 0.89 3.65 3.63
CA ALA A 357 1.94 3.06 2.81
C ALA A 357 3.08 2.51 3.67
N VAL A 358 3.52 3.26 4.68
CA VAL A 358 4.56 2.85 5.63
C VAL A 358 4.13 1.61 6.39
N ASP A 359 2.92 1.56 6.95
CA ASP A 359 2.44 0.40 7.70
C ASP A 359 2.41 -0.88 6.83
N LYS A 360 2.01 -0.76 5.57
CA LYS A 360 1.95 -1.88 4.62
C LYS A 360 3.34 -2.36 4.22
N LEU A 361 4.21 -1.45 3.79
CA LEU A 361 5.59 -1.77 3.40
C LEU A 361 6.35 -2.36 4.59
N SER A 362 6.14 -1.79 5.77
CA SER A 362 6.65 -2.29 7.04
C SER A 362 6.23 -3.75 7.27
N THR A 363 4.94 -4.05 7.13
CA THR A 363 4.42 -5.41 7.26
C THR A 363 5.00 -6.36 6.22
N GLN A 364 5.21 -5.90 4.98
CA GLN A 364 5.83 -6.68 3.93
C GLN A 364 7.29 -7.01 4.26
N TYR A 365 8.09 -6.02 4.60
CA TYR A 365 9.51 -6.21 4.92
C TYR A 365 9.70 -7.03 6.19
N ALA A 366 8.84 -6.91 7.20
CA ALA A 366 8.86 -7.77 8.37
C ALA A 366 8.65 -9.25 8.01
N LYS A 367 7.74 -9.54 7.06
CA LYS A 367 7.54 -10.91 6.56
C LYS A 367 8.73 -11.41 5.76
N GLU A 368 9.29 -10.58 4.89
CA GLU A 368 10.47 -10.92 4.10
C GLU A 368 11.68 -11.20 5.00
N ALA A 369 11.93 -10.33 6.00
CA ALA A 369 12.96 -10.54 7.02
C ALA A 369 12.74 -11.85 7.79
N GLY A 370 11.50 -12.14 8.22
CA GLY A 370 11.15 -13.39 8.89
C GLY A 370 11.43 -14.64 8.05
N ILE A 371 11.19 -14.57 6.73
CA ILE A 371 11.54 -15.64 5.77
C ILE A 371 13.05 -15.80 5.68
N LEU A 372 13.80 -14.69 5.51
CA LEU A 372 15.26 -14.75 5.43
C LEU A 372 15.89 -15.36 6.69
N THR A 373 15.37 -15.01 7.87
CA THR A 373 15.78 -15.59 9.15
C THR A 373 15.45 -17.08 9.20
N LYS A 374 14.22 -17.48 8.87
CA LYS A 374 13.77 -18.89 8.91
C LYS A 374 14.62 -19.81 8.02
N TYR A 375 15.05 -19.31 6.86
CA TYR A 375 15.82 -20.10 5.90
C TYR A 375 17.34 -19.88 5.99
N ASN A 376 17.85 -19.17 7.01
CA ASN A 376 19.28 -18.87 7.20
C ASN A 376 19.96 -18.39 5.90
N ARG A 377 19.32 -17.45 5.21
CA ARG A 377 19.79 -16.96 3.91
C ARG A 377 21.10 -16.18 4.02
N LYS A 378 21.85 -16.13 2.91
CA LYS A 378 23.19 -15.49 2.86
C LYS A 378 23.10 -13.98 3.08
N VAL A 379 24.18 -13.38 3.59
CA VAL A 379 24.35 -11.92 3.79
C VAL A 379 23.94 -11.09 2.58
N ARG A 380 24.24 -11.58 1.36
CA ARG A 380 23.88 -10.90 0.11
C ARG A 380 22.36 -10.69 -0.04
N GLU A 381 21.53 -11.62 0.42
CA GLU A 381 20.07 -11.47 0.34
C GLU A 381 19.58 -10.43 1.35
N TRP A 382 20.18 -10.36 2.54
CA TRP A 382 19.91 -9.32 3.53
C TRP A 382 20.35 -7.94 3.06
N LEU A 383 21.50 -7.82 2.40
CA LEU A 383 21.96 -6.55 1.82
C LEU A 383 21.01 -6.06 0.71
N LYS A 384 20.53 -6.97 -0.15
CA LYS A 384 19.52 -6.64 -1.17
C LYS A 384 18.20 -6.17 -0.55
N LEU A 385 17.75 -6.81 0.53
CA LEU A 385 16.56 -6.37 1.26
C LEU A 385 16.76 -4.96 1.82
N LYS A 386 17.90 -4.70 2.48
CA LYS A 386 18.25 -3.39 3.02
C LYS A 386 18.25 -2.30 1.94
N GLU A 387 18.95 -2.54 0.84
CA GLU A 387 19.02 -1.62 -0.29
C GLU A 387 17.63 -1.31 -0.87
N THR A 388 16.80 -2.34 -1.07
CA THR A 388 15.43 -2.17 -1.59
C THR A 388 14.57 -1.34 -0.62
N MET A 389 14.66 -1.64 0.67
CA MET A 389 13.92 -0.96 1.72
C MET A 389 14.34 0.51 1.86
N GLU A 390 15.64 0.79 1.91
CA GLU A 390 16.16 2.16 2.02
C GLU A 390 15.76 3.00 0.80
N ASN A 391 15.87 2.45 -0.41
CA ASN A 391 15.49 3.15 -1.63
C ASN A 391 13.98 3.46 -1.71
N GLN A 392 13.12 2.55 -1.25
CA GLN A 392 11.66 2.78 -1.27
C GLN A 392 11.19 3.69 -0.13
N LEU A 393 11.83 3.62 1.04
CA LEU A 393 11.38 4.33 2.23
C LEU A 393 12.04 5.71 2.42
N ILE A 394 13.05 6.08 1.62
CA ILE A 394 13.80 7.33 1.82
C ILE A 394 12.89 8.57 1.84
N LEU A 395 11.97 8.71 0.89
CA LEU A 395 11.06 9.84 0.81
C LEU A 395 10.01 9.80 1.93
N PHE A 396 9.53 8.61 2.33
CA PHE A 396 8.63 8.48 3.48
C PHE A 396 9.32 8.84 4.80
N LYS A 397 10.59 8.45 4.98
CA LYS A 397 11.38 8.79 6.16
C LYS A 397 11.62 10.30 6.26
N ARG A 398 11.93 10.96 5.14
CA ARG A 398 12.05 12.43 5.07
C ARG A 398 10.73 13.10 5.43
N PHE A 399 9.64 12.66 4.81
CA PHE A 399 8.30 13.16 5.08
C PHE A 399 7.96 13.08 6.57
N LEU A 400 8.04 11.88 7.17
CA LEU A 400 7.71 11.69 8.58
C LEU A 400 8.58 12.57 9.50
N LYS A 401 9.85 12.83 9.13
CA LYS A 401 10.76 13.66 9.92
C LYS A 401 10.45 15.16 9.81
N GLU A 402 10.07 15.62 8.63
CA GLU A 402 9.93 17.05 8.31
C GLU A 402 8.51 17.59 8.48
N ILE A 403 7.50 16.73 8.46
CA ILE A 403 6.11 17.15 8.61
C ILE A 403 5.85 17.66 10.03
N ASP A 404 5.34 18.89 10.13
CA ASP A 404 4.84 19.47 11.37
C ASP A 404 3.40 19.97 11.17
N PHE A 405 2.48 19.47 11.98
CA PHE A 405 1.09 19.92 12.00
C PHE A 405 0.87 21.11 12.93
N ASN A 406 1.83 21.42 13.82
CA ASN A 406 1.67 22.49 14.81
C ASN A 406 1.81 23.90 14.19
N GLU A 407 2.54 24.02 13.07
CA GLU A 407 2.77 25.31 12.40
C GLU A 407 1.53 25.83 11.64
N GLN A 408 0.54 24.99 11.33
CA GLN A 408 -0.49 25.33 10.34
C GLN A 408 -1.88 25.48 10.96
N ARG A 409 -2.18 26.69 11.47
CA ARG A 409 -3.51 27.05 11.95
C ARG A 409 -4.38 27.61 10.82
N GLY A 410 -5.16 26.76 10.15
CA GLY A 410 -6.44 27.18 9.58
C GLY A 410 -6.83 26.58 8.23
N CYS A 411 -8.04 26.01 8.16
CA CYS A 411 -8.83 25.98 6.93
C CYS A 411 -9.18 27.43 6.58
N GLY A 412 -8.52 28.00 5.57
CA GLY A 412 -8.83 29.33 5.03
C GLY A 412 -10.17 29.42 4.28
N VAL A 413 -10.96 28.35 4.18
CA VAL A 413 -12.38 28.44 3.79
C VAL A 413 -13.25 28.55 5.03
N LYS A 414 -14.16 29.53 5.02
CA LYS A 414 -15.06 29.79 6.15
C LYS A 414 -16.16 28.72 6.22
N PHE A 415 -15.84 27.57 6.83
CA PHE A 415 -16.79 26.52 7.22
C PHE A 415 -17.68 26.98 8.38
N ALA A 416 -18.85 26.36 8.54
CA ALA A 416 -19.88 26.85 9.45
C ALA A 416 -19.41 27.01 10.90
N GLU A 417 -19.68 28.19 11.49
CA GLU A 417 -19.43 28.52 12.90
C GLU A 417 -20.51 27.91 13.82
N ILE A 418 -20.80 26.62 13.66
CA ILE A 418 -21.54 25.89 14.71
C ILE A 418 -20.54 25.58 15.82
N GLN A 419 -20.34 26.57 16.69
CA GLN A 419 -19.66 26.59 17.99
C GLN A 419 -18.23 26.03 18.15
N ASN A 420 -17.60 25.31 17.22
CA ASN A 420 -16.13 25.08 17.16
C ASN A 420 -15.75 24.27 15.90
N ARG A 421 -14.91 24.87 15.02
CA ARG A 421 -14.29 24.41 13.72
C ARG A 421 -14.42 22.93 13.30
N CYS A 422 -14.54 22.68 11.98
CA CYS A 422 -14.32 21.42 11.24
C CYS A 422 -13.97 20.22 12.13
N ILE A 423 -14.96 19.70 12.86
CA ILE A 423 -14.73 18.79 13.99
C ILE A 423 -14.07 17.51 13.48
N HIS A 424 -14.59 16.99 12.36
CA HIS A 424 -14.08 15.76 11.75
C HIS A 424 -12.69 15.95 11.16
N THR A 425 -12.47 17.06 10.43
CA THR A 425 -11.12 17.39 9.92
C THR A 425 -10.09 17.46 11.06
N LYS A 426 -10.42 18.14 12.17
CA LYS A 426 -9.54 18.23 13.35
C LYS A 426 -9.27 16.91 14.04
N GLU A 427 -10.31 16.10 14.23
CA GLU A 427 -10.14 14.76 14.80
C GLU A 427 -9.19 13.93 13.94
N ILE A 428 -9.32 14.03 12.61
CA ILE A 428 -8.44 13.34 11.66
C ILE A 428 -7.00 13.85 11.78
N GLU A 429 -6.78 15.16 11.88
CA GLU A 429 -5.45 15.75 12.10
C GLU A 429 -4.79 15.19 13.37
N GLN A 430 -5.52 15.18 14.49
CA GLN A 430 -5.02 14.67 15.75
C GLN A 430 -4.65 13.19 15.64
N ILE A 431 -5.54 12.39 15.06
CA ILE A 431 -5.29 10.96 14.79
C ILE A 431 -4.07 10.79 13.88
N GLN A 432 -3.88 11.67 12.88
CA GLN A 432 -2.71 11.60 12.01
C GLN A 432 -1.41 11.98 12.72
N GLY A 433 -1.43 12.95 13.63
CA GLY A 433 -0.27 13.25 14.49
C GLY A 433 0.21 12.01 15.25
N GLU A 434 -0.70 11.27 15.86
CA GLU A 434 -0.39 10.01 16.56
C GLU A 434 0.11 8.91 15.60
N ASN A 435 -0.53 8.79 14.43
CA ASN A 435 -0.14 7.79 13.42
C ASN A 435 1.25 8.05 12.85
N ILE A 436 1.66 9.31 12.67
CA ILE A 436 3.00 9.67 12.20
C ILE A 436 4.06 9.16 13.18
N GLU A 437 3.89 9.42 14.49
CA GLU A 437 4.82 8.94 15.52
C GLU A 437 4.87 7.40 15.56
N LYS A 438 3.72 6.75 15.41
CA LYS A 438 3.64 5.28 15.30
C LYS A 438 4.36 4.75 14.06
N SER A 439 4.17 5.38 12.91
CA SER A 439 4.83 5.00 11.65
C SER A 439 6.34 5.23 11.71
N LYS A 440 6.81 6.32 12.35
CA LYS A 440 8.25 6.55 12.63
C LYS A 440 8.85 5.38 13.41
N ARG A 441 8.25 5.02 14.55
CA ARG A 441 8.72 3.92 15.40
C ARG A 441 8.71 2.58 14.68
N THR A 442 7.70 2.33 13.86
CA THR A 442 7.56 1.08 13.10
C THR A 442 8.65 0.96 12.03
N LEU A 443 8.93 2.07 11.32
CA LEU A 443 10.00 2.14 10.34
C LEU A 443 11.37 1.91 10.99
N GLU A 444 11.65 2.58 12.12
CA GLU A 444 12.88 2.38 12.89
C GLU A 444 13.03 0.94 13.38
N SER A 445 11.96 0.34 13.91
CA SER A 445 11.96 -1.04 14.40
C SER A 445 12.38 -2.03 13.30
N ILE A 446 11.83 -1.90 12.10
CA ILE A 446 12.14 -2.81 10.99
C ILE A 446 13.56 -2.59 10.49
N MET A 447 14.01 -1.34 10.44
CA MET A 447 15.39 -1.04 10.05
C MET A 447 16.39 -1.60 11.06
N ASN A 448 16.06 -1.57 12.35
CA ASN A 448 16.85 -2.20 13.41
C ASN A 448 16.88 -3.73 13.29
N ILE A 449 15.76 -4.37 12.93
CA ILE A 449 15.73 -5.83 12.67
C ILE A 449 16.70 -6.19 11.54
N VAL A 450 16.69 -5.44 10.43
CA VAL A 450 17.57 -5.71 9.29
C VAL A 450 19.04 -5.47 9.67
N ASN A 451 19.35 -4.36 10.34
CA ASN A 451 20.71 -4.02 10.75
C ASN A 451 21.29 -5.02 11.77
N ALA A 452 20.52 -5.39 12.80
CA ALA A 452 20.95 -6.36 13.81
C ALA A 452 21.28 -7.73 13.20
N ASN A 453 20.51 -8.18 12.20
CA ASN A 453 20.81 -9.42 11.48
C ASN A 453 22.09 -9.29 10.64
N LEU A 454 22.30 -8.18 9.94
CA LEU A 454 23.53 -7.93 9.19
C LEU A 454 24.77 -7.86 10.09
N GLU A 455 24.66 -7.25 11.26
CA GLU A 455 25.72 -7.22 12.29
C GLU A 455 26.02 -8.62 12.85
N ALA A 456 25.00 -9.43 13.10
CA ALA A 456 25.21 -10.82 13.53
C ALA A 456 25.99 -11.63 12.47
N PHE A 457 25.70 -11.41 11.19
CA PHE A 457 26.45 -12.02 10.10
C PHE A 457 27.89 -11.50 9.99
N SER A 458 28.10 -10.19 10.13
CA SER A 458 29.44 -9.61 10.09
C SER A 458 30.30 -10.14 11.24
N PHE A 459 29.74 -10.23 12.46
CA PHE A 459 30.41 -10.81 13.63
C PHE A 459 30.77 -12.27 13.40
N THR A 460 29.83 -13.07 12.87
CA THR A 460 30.07 -14.49 12.58
C THR A 460 31.15 -14.69 11.51
N SER A 461 31.18 -13.83 10.49
CA SER A 461 32.20 -13.84 9.44
C SER A 461 33.57 -13.44 10.00
N ASN A 462 33.64 -12.35 10.77
CA ASN A 462 34.85 -11.87 11.41
C ASN A 462 35.43 -12.93 12.35
N TYR A 463 34.60 -13.59 13.15
CA TYR A 463 35.04 -14.69 14.02
C TYR A 463 35.63 -15.86 13.23
N LYS A 464 34.99 -16.26 12.11
CA LYS A 464 35.53 -17.31 11.24
C LYS A 464 36.88 -16.90 10.66
N LEU A 465 37.01 -15.66 10.22
CA LEU A 465 38.22 -15.11 9.61
C LEU A 465 39.36 -15.06 10.64
N GLN A 466 39.11 -14.50 11.83
CA GLN A 466 40.06 -14.50 12.95
C GLN A 466 40.49 -15.92 13.32
N LYS A 467 39.55 -16.87 13.37
CA LYS A 467 39.88 -18.28 13.63
C LYS A 467 40.78 -18.86 12.54
N THR A 468 40.50 -18.61 11.26
CA THR A 468 41.37 -19.07 10.17
C THR A 468 42.75 -18.42 10.21
N THR A 469 42.82 -17.11 10.48
CA THR A 469 44.09 -16.38 10.59
C THR A 469 44.92 -16.89 11.77
N LEU A 470 44.29 -17.17 12.91
CA LEU A 470 44.97 -17.75 14.07
C LEU A 470 45.51 -19.15 13.75
N ILE A 471 44.75 -19.96 13.01
CA ILE A 471 45.20 -21.28 12.56
C ILE A 471 46.39 -21.15 11.59
N THR A 472 46.32 -20.27 10.59
CA THR A 472 47.43 -20.06 9.65
C THR A 472 48.67 -19.50 10.33
N ASN A 473 48.51 -18.63 11.32
CA ASN A 473 49.63 -18.10 12.10
C ASN A 473 50.27 -19.20 12.96
N ALA A 474 49.47 -20.07 13.59
CA ALA A 474 49.98 -21.21 14.33
C ALA A 474 50.78 -22.17 13.44
N PHE A 475 50.28 -22.49 12.24
CA PHE A 475 51.04 -23.29 11.27
C PHE A 475 52.32 -22.59 10.81
N SER A 476 52.25 -21.29 10.54
CA SER A 476 53.44 -20.51 10.13
C SER A 476 54.51 -20.49 11.22
N ALA A 477 54.12 -20.39 12.49
CA ALA A 477 55.05 -20.48 13.62
C ALA A 477 55.68 -21.87 13.75
N VAL A 478 54.90 -22.95 13.55
CA VAL A 478 55.44 -24.31 13.50
C VAL A 478 56.44 -24.48 12.35
N PHE A 479 56.13 -23.97 11.16
CA PHE A 479 57.07 -24.01 10.03
C PHE A 479 58.33 -23.18 10.27
N ALA A 480 58.22 -22.01 10.89
CA ALA A 480 59.37 -21.20 11.28
C ALA A 480 60.26 -21.92 12.30
N LEU A 481 59.67 -22.60 13.30
CA LEU A 481 60.40 -23.43 14.24
C LEU A 481 61.12 -24.59 13.55
N ILE A 482 60.47 -25.26 12.59
CA ILE A 482 61.09 -26.32 11.78
C ILE A 482 62.28 -25.73 10.98
N ALA A 483 62.11 -24.56 10.37
CA ALA A 483 63.17 -23.90 9.60
C ALA A 483 64.38 -23.52 10.48
N ILE A 484 64.14 -22.96 11.68
CA ILE A 484 65.18 -22.66 12.67
C ILE A 484 65.89 -23.96 13.09
N PHE A 485 65.14 -25.03 13.35
CA PHE A 485 65.70 -26.32 13.76
C PHE A 485 66.56 -26.96 12.67
N ILE A 486 66.13 -26.89 11.40
CA ILE A 486 66.91 -27.34 10.23
C ILE A 486 68.17 -26.47 10.07
N SER A 487 68.06 -25.14 10.25
CA SER A 487 69.18 -24.22 10.16
C SER A 487 70.23 -24.50 11.24
N LEU A 488 69.81 -24.74 12.48
CA LEU A 488 70.70 -25.12 13.59
C LEU A 488 71.33 -26.50 13.37
N SER A 489 70.57 -27.47 12.85
CA SER A 489 71.08 -28.83 12.55
C SER A 489 72.09 -28.87 11.40
N ASN A 490 72.14 -27.84 10.55
CA ASN A 490 73.10 -27.72 9.46
C ASN A 490 74.39 -26.99 9.85
N GLN A 491 74.52 -26.52 11.10
CA GLN A 491 75.77 -25.90 11.55
C GLN A 491 76.91 -26.94 11.67
N PRO A 492 78.12 -26.60 11.19
CA PRO A 492 79.23 -27.55 11.04
C PRO A 492 79.76 -28.13 12.38
N GLU A 493 79.54 -27.45 13.50
CA GLU A 493 80.00 -27.86 14.84
C GLU A 493 79.26 -29.11 15.38
N ILE A 494 78.00 -29.33 14.98
CA ILE A 494 77.18 -30.48 15.44
C ILE A 494 77.44 -31.75 14.60
N LYS A 495 77.97 -31.61 13.37
CA LYS A 495 78.32 -32.74 12.50
C LYS A 495 79.54 -33.55 12.99
N ALA A 496 80.33 -33.03 13.92
CA ALA A 496 81.54 -33.68 14.43
C ALA A 496 81.30 -34.73 15.53
N CYS A 497 80.15 -34.71 16.23
CA CYS A 497 79.81 -35.71 17.25
C CYS A 497 79.00 -36.87 16.65
N GLY A 498 79.70 -37.76 15.94
CA GLY A 498 79.12 -38.93 15.30
C GLY A 498 78.63 -40.02 16.26
N LYS A 499 77.56 -40.71 15.84
CA LYS A 499 76.85 -41.88 16.42
C LYS A 499 75.87 -41.67 17.58
N ILE A 500 76.19 -40.97 18.67
CA ILE A 500 75.24 -40.80 19.79
C ILE A 500 74.15 -39.74 19.47
N LEU A 501 74.52 -38.70 18.73
CA LEU A 501 73.58 -37.68 18.27
C LEU A 501 72.67 -38.18 17.14
N TYR A 502 73.05 -39.20 16.37
CA TYR A 502 72.20 -39.74 15.30
C TYR A 502 71.01 -40.53 15.85
N THR A 503 71.20 -41.28 16.94
CA THR A 503 70.11 -41.96 17.66
C THR A 503 69.23 -40.97 18.40
N GLN A 504 69.79 -39.95 19.07
CA GLN A 504 69.01 -38.85 19.64
C GLN A 504 68.24 -38.05 18.57
N TYR A 505 68.83 -37.84 17.39
CA TYR A 505 68.19 -37.18 16.25
C TYR A 505 67.00 -37.98 15.73
N GLN A 506 67.12 -39.31 15.58
CA GLN A 506 65.99 -40.17 15.17
C GLN A 506 64.89 -40.21 16.24
N ILE A 507 65.25 -40.24 17.52
CA ILE A 507 64.29 -40.20 18.64
C ILE A 507 63.55 -38.86 18.70
N HIS A 508 64.25 -37.73 18.56
CA HIS A 508 63.62 -36.42 18.54
C HIS A 508 62.79 -36.19 17.27
N ARG A 509 63.22 -36.70 16.11
CA ARG A 509 62.44 -36.65 14.87
C ARG A 509 61.17 -37.50 14.97
N LEU A 510 61.24 -38.69 15.56
CA LEU A 510 60.07 -39.54 15.83
C LEU A 510 59.14 -38.91 16.87
N ALA A 511 59.68 -38.34 17.96
CA ALA A 511 58.90 -37.64 18.98
C ALA A 511 58.21 -36.40 18.38
N PHE A 512 58.89 -35.65 17.51
CA PHE A 512 58.31 -34.50 16.81
C PHE A 512 57.21 -34.92 15.83
N ILE A 513 57.43 -35.97 15.04
CA ILE A 513 56.40 -36.53 14.16
C ILE A 513 55.21 -37.05 14.99
N LEU A 514 55.44 -37.67 16.15
CA LEU A 514 54.40 -38.09 17.09
C LEU A 514 53.63 -36.91 17.69
N ILE A 515 54.30 -35.82 18.04
CA ILE A 515 53.66 -34.58 18.53
C ILE A 515 52.82 -33.94 17.42
N CYS A 516 53.32 -33.87 16.19
CA CYS A 516 52.56 -33.42 15.03
C CYS A 516 51.34 -34.32 14.75
N CYS A 517 51.51 -35.65 14.80
CA CYS A 517 50.42 -36.61 14.64
C CYS A 517 49.40 -36.52 15.79
N MET A 518 49.84 -36.33 17.03
CA MET A 518 48.98 -36.08 18.21
C MET A 518 48.20 -34.78 18.06
N LEU A 519 48.82 -33.69 17.60
CA LEU A 519 48.14 -32.42 17.34
C LEU A 519 47.09 -32.55 16.22
N VAL A 520 47.39 -33.32 15.17
CA VAL A 520 46.44 -33.65 14.09
C VAL A 520 45.31 -34.58 14.58
N LEU A 521 45.58 -35.52 15.48
CA LEU A 521 44.58 -36.42 16.07
C LEU A 521 43.68 -35.69 17.08
N ILE A 522 44.23 -34.82 17.92
CA ILE A 522 43.47 -33.93 18.81
C ILE A 522 42.59 -32.97 17.98
N TRP A 523 43.08 -32.53 16.83
CA TRP A 523 42.32 -31.74 15.87
C TRP A 523 41.17 -32.54 15.24
N LYS A 524 41.40 -33.76 14.71
CA LYS A 524 40.32 -34.63 14.21
C LYS A 524 39.31 -34.99 15.31
N GLY A 525 39.77 -35.30 16.53
CA GLY A 525 38.92 -35.63 17.68
C GLY A 525 38.03 -34.47 18.14
N LYS A 526 38.54 -33.23 18.17
CA LYS A 526 37.73 -32.03 18.47
C LYS A 526 36.75 -31.69 17.34
N THR A 527 37.10 -31.96 16.09
CA THR A 527 36.23 -31.72 14.94
C THR A 527 35.06 -32.72 14.90
N ILE A 528 35.31 -33.98 15.24
CA ILE A 528 34.27 -35.03 15.38
C ILE A 528 33.35 -34.73 16.57
N ARG A 529 33.89 -34.37 17.75
CA ARG A 529 33.07 -33.97 18.92
C ARG A 529 32.21 -32.73 18.65
N LYS A 530 32.71 -31.71 17.95
CA LYS A 530 31.90 -30.55 17.56
C LYS A 530 30.82 -30.89 16.54
N THR A 531 31.09 -31.80 15.60
CA THR A 531 30.09 -32.23 14.60
C THR A 531 28.99 -33.09 15.22
N ILE A 532 29.32 -33.91 16.21
CA ILE A 532 28.37 -34.70 17.00
C ILE A 532 27.57 -33.78 17.95
N SER A 533 28.21 -32.87 18.68
CA SER A 533 27.54 -31.90 19.56
C SER A 533 26.58 -30.98 18.78
N TYR A 534 26.99 -30.50 17.60
CA TYR A 534 26.15 -29.65 16.76
C TYR A 534 24.96 -30.42 16.16
N LYS A 535 25.12 -31.69 15.80
CA LYS A 535 23.99 -32.55 15.36
C LYS A 535 23.05 -32.92 16.52
N VAL A 536 23.56 -33.12 17.74
CA VAL A 536 22.76 -33.38 18.94
C VAL A 536 21.98 -32.13 19.37
N ASP A 537 22.55 -30.94 19.29
CA ASP A 537 21.84 -29.68 19.54
C ASP A 537 20.81 -29.33 18.45
N LEU A 538 21.06 -29.73 17.19
CA LEU A 538 20.08 -29.63 16.10
C LEU A 538 18.91 -30.62 16.25
N LEU A 539 19.15 -31.80 16.83
CA LEU A 539 18.10 -32.77 17.15
C LEU A 539 17.26 -32.33 18.35
N LYS A 540 17.88 -31.72 19.39
CA LYS A 540 17.19 -31.13 20.55
C LYS A 540 16.36 -29.88 20.24
N ARG A 541 16.55 -29.24 19.09
CA ARG A 541 15.74 -28.10 18.61
C ARG A 541 14.66 -28.50 17.60
N ARG A 542 14.59 -29.78 17.22
CA ARG A 542 13.61 -30.33 16.27
C ARG A 542 12.55 -31.24 16.92
N PHE A 543 12.81 -31.72 18.14
CA PHE A 543 11.80 -32.13 19.11
C PHE A 543 11.54 -30.96 20.06
#